data_AF-A0A1H6H9P1-F1
#
_entry.id   AF-A0A1H6H9P1-F1
#
_cell.length_a   1.000
_cell.length_b   1.000
_cell.length_c   1.000
_cell.angle_alpha   90.00
_cell.angle_beta   90.00
_cell.angle_gamma   90.00
#
_symmetry.space_group_name_H-M   'P 1'
#
loop_
_entity.id
_entity.type
_entity.pdbx_description
1 polymer ?
#
loop_
_entity_poly.entity_id
_entity_poly.type
_entity_poly.pdbx_seq_one_letter_code
_entity_poly.pdbx_strand_id
1 'polypeptide(L)'
;MNRLLRRTQAALVPLTSWPDGPGPAEVPLLADGMNPILRVADDWRLPRHETRTEVMARCGVLPDPIYNWPALVLTEAEPLPGALAPWTASAFQRIPPQFPISRFTALAWFEDDAHANLRRVADNLTASLGPTLVGQRWNTVVAAWRSGLAEVSLTAWPPEWQSQGLQNPSEDRDPRLRTACHVTLTTGFSLPLSAREREWVTSSVPLAFEGDVGTARMAQAGRLAPGETELEYVRDPEDLVDDRQRTLGLSADGEALIVVSDQLFVMPRTDILLLEVIRMTPAKGGGGSSLHAHCCTHATGADNQSVFLAQHSDPDGMTALGQELGERLGCLVEVSRYYPDC
;
A
#
# COMPACT_ATOMS: atom_id res chain seq x y z
N MET A 1 42.77 -38.05 11.54
CA MET A 1 41.85 -38.82 12.42
C MET A 1 41.01 -37.80 13.19
N ASN A 2 39.70 -37.92 13.08
CA ASN A 2 38.65 -36.93 13.35
C ASN A 2 38.66 -36.27 14.74
N ARG A 3 38.42 -34.95 14.79
CA ARG A 3 37.72 -34.31 15.91
C ARG A 3 36.64 -33.36 15.40
N LEU A 4 35.43 -33.63 15.89
CA LEU A 4 34.17 -32.96 15.62
C LEU A 4 34.22 -31.47 15.98
N LEU A 5 33.72 -30.63 15.08
CA LEU A 5 33.08 -29.36 15.43
C LEU A 5 31.58 -29.53 15.20
N ARG A 6 30.86 -29.80 16.29
CA ARG A 6 29.39 -29.66 16.34
C ARG A 6 29.08 -28.18 16.16
N ARG A 7 28.61 -27.78 14.98
CA ARG A 7 27.81 -26.57 14.83
C ARG A 7 26.46 -26.86 15.49
N THR A 8 26.19 -26.15 16.56
CA THR A 8 24.88 -26.10 17.20
C THR A 8 23.92 -25.48 16.19
N GLN A 9 23.13 -26.30 15.49
CA GLN A 9 21.90 -25.83 14.84
C GLN A 9 21.03 -25.28 15.97
N ALA A 10 20.93 -23.95 16.07
CA ALA A 10 19.80 -23.36 16.75
C ALA A 10 18.55 -23.92 16.07
N ALA A 11 17.71 -24.61 16.83
CA ALA A 11 16.49 -25.17 16.33
C ALA A 11 15.66 -24.03 15.73
N LEU A 12 15.56 -24.00 14.40
CA LEU A 12 14.57 -23.20 13.69
C LEU A 12 13.21 -23.63 14.25
N VAL A 13 12.61 -22.80 15.10
CA VAL A 13 11.21 -22.95 15.48
C VAL A 13 10.44 -23.02 14.16
N PRO A 14 9.65 -24.07 13.90
CA PRO A 14 8.89 -24.19 12.66
C PRO A 14 8.01 -22.93 12.52
N LEU A 15 8.28 -22.12 11.51
CA LEU A 15 7.37 -21.05 11.14
C LEU A 15 6.10 -21.73 10.66
N THR A 16 4.98 -21.46 11.33
CA THR A 16 3.68 -21.90 10.88
C THR A 16 3.48 -21.36 9.45
N SER A 17 3.22 -22.23 8.48
CA SER A 17 2.91 -21.81 7.11
C SER A 17 1.44 -21.40 7.04
N TRP A 18 1.19 -20.11 6.83
CA TRP A 18 -0.14 -19.58 6.59
C TRP A 18 -0.24 -19.25 5.09
N PRO A 19 -1.33 -19.61 4.38
CA PRO A 19 -1.49 -19.25 2.97
C PRO A 19 -1.28 -17.76 2.71
N ASP A 20 -1.70 -16.92 3.67
CA ASP A 20 -1.62 -15.45 3.63
C ASP A 20 -0.64 -14.87 4.66
N GLY A 21 0.24 -15.67 5.28
CA GLY A 21 1.08 -15.22 6.40
C GLY A 21 0.30 -14.84 7.67
N PRO A 22 0.99 -14.46 8.75
CA PRO A 22 0.34 -13.89 9.93
C PRO A 22 -0.30 -12.54 9.57
N GLY A 23 -1.49 -12.29 10.10
CA GLY A 23 -2.09 -10.94 10.09
C GLY A 23 -1.29 -9.98 10.98
N PRO A 24 -1.45 -8.66 10.79
CA PRO A 24 -0.81 -7.68 11.66
C PRO A 24 -1.31 -7.82 13.10
N ALA A 25 -0.42 -7.59 14.07
CA ALA A 25 -0.80 -7.46 15.46
C ALA A 25 -1.52 -6.11 15.66
N GLU A 26 -2.77 -6.15 16.13
CA GLU A 26 -3.50 -4.92 16.47
C GLU A 26 -2.91 -4.30 17.74
N VAL A 27 -2.48 -3.04 17.62
CA VAL A 27 -1.92 -2.25 18.71
C VAL A 27 -2.97 -1.21 19.10
N PRO A 28 -3.56 -1.30 20.32
CA PRO A 28 -4.57 -0.36 20.75
C PRO A 28 -3.98 1.05 20.88
N LEU A 29 -4.85 2.06 20.79
CA LEU A 29 -4.47 3.44 21.07
C LEU A 29 -3.87 3.55 22.49
N LEU A 30 -2.92 4.46 22.63
CA LEU A 30 -2.35 4.80 23.93
C LEU A 30 -3.42 5.47 24.82
N ALA A 31 -3.14 5.55 26.12
CA ALA A 31 -4.08 6.12 27.10
C ALA A 31 -4.43 7.60 26.84
N ASP A 32 -3.56 8.33 26.13
CA ASP A 32 -3.77 9.71 25.68
C ASP A 32 -4.53 9.80 24.34
N GLY A 33 -4.98 8.67 23.79
CA GLY A 33 -5.66 8.58 22.50
C GLY A 33 -4.71 8.58 21.30
N MET A 34 -3.40 8.66 21.50
CA MET A 34 -2.44 8.70 20.41
C MET A 34 -2.26 7.32 19.78
N ASN A 35 -2.11 7.31 18.45
CA ASN A 35 -1.74 6.11 17.71
C ASN A 35 -0.26 5.74 18.02
N PRO A 36 0.02 4.54 18.55
CA PRO A 36 1.38 4.14 18.94
C PRO A 36 2.36 4.05 17.77
N ILE A 37 1.90 3.73 16.55
CA ILE A 37 2.76 3.72 15.36
C ILE A 37 3.14 5.14 14.96
N LEU A 38 2.20 6.07 15.05
CA LEU A 38 2.48 7.49 14.79
C LEU A 38 3.39 8.09 15.87
N ARG A 39 3.26 7.65 17.13
CA ARG A 39 4.22 7.98 18.20
C ARG A 39 5.63 7.49 17.85
N VAL A 40 5.77 6.24 17.40
CA VAL A 40 7.07 5.70 16.97
C VAL A 40 7.64 6.50 15.80
N ALA A 41 6.81 6.90 14.84
CA ALA A 41 7.25 7.77 13.74
C ALA A 41 7.78 9.13 14.25
N ASP A 42 7.13 9.72 15.26
CA ASP A 42 7.57 10.97 15.90
C ASP A 42 8.86 10.79 16.68
N ASP A 43 8.99 9.69 17.43
CA ASP A 43 10.21 9.35 18.18
C ASP A 43 11.41 9.14 17.25
N TRP A 44 11.17 8.60 16.05
CA TRP A 44 12.16 8.51 14.97
C TRP A 44 12.37 9.82 14.20
N ARG A 45 11.66 10.89 14.54
CA ARG A 45 11.70 12.18 13.85
C ARG A 45 11.40 12.09 12.36
N LEU A 46 10.49 11.19 11.97
CA LEU A 46 9.99 11.13 10.60
C LEU A 46 9.08 12.35 10.34
N PRO A 47 9.24 13.09 9.23
CA PRO A 47 8.50 14.33 8.97
C PRO A 47 7.07 14.08 8.48
N ARG A 48 6.27 13.30 9.22
CA ARG A 48 4.91 12.89 8.84
C ARG A 48 3.87 14.02 8.91
N HIS A 49 4.23 15.14 9.52
CA HIS A 49 3.37 16.32 9.65
C HIS A 49 3.61 17.37 8.58
N GLU A 50 4.73 17.25 7.86
CA GLU A 50 5.12 18.17 6.80
C GLU A 50 4.62 17.64 5.47
N THR A 51 4.20 18.54 4.59
CA THR A 51 3.89 18.20 3.21
C THR A 51 5.14 17.70 2.49
N ARG A 52 4.95 16.87 1.48
CA ARG A 52 6.06 16.40 0.65
C ARG A 52 6.80 17.56 -0.01
N THR A 53 6.10 18.63 -0.39
CA THR A 53 6.69 19.87 -0.93
C THR A 53 7.70 20.48 0.04
N GLU A 54 7.36 20.59 1.32
CA GLU A 54 8.25 21.15 2.35
C GLU A 54 9.49 20.28 2.54
N VAL A 55 9.30 18.95 2.64
CA VAL A 55 10.42 18.01 2.79
C VAL A 55 11.31 18.00 1.54
N MET A 56 10.73 18.09 0.34
CA MET A 56 11.47 18.23 -0.92
C MET A 56 12.30 19.51 -0.95
N ALA A 57 11.75 20.63 -0.50
CA ALA A 57 12.47 21.90 -0.47
C ALA A 57 13.67 21.87 0.50
N ARG A 58 13.53 21.15 1.63
CA ARG A 58 14.58 21.02 2.65
C ARG A 58 15.66 20.00 2.25
N CYS A 59 15.25 18.81 1.81
CA CYS A 59 16.15 17.67 1.59
C CYS A 59 16.62 17.53 0.14
N GLY A 60 15.91 18.16 -0.81
CA GLY A 60 16.05 17.86 -2.23
C GLY A 60 15.53 16.47 -2.60
N VAL A 61 15.51 16.19 -3.91
CA VAL A 61 15.27 14.84 -4.43
C VAL A 61 16.61 14.23 -4.81
N LEU A 62 16.95 13.11 -4.16
CA LEU A 62 18.21 12.40 -4.35
C LEU A 62 17.92 10.97 -4.81
N PRO A 63 18.89 10.30 -5.47
CA PRO A 63 18.77 8.86 -5.67
C PRO A 63 18.79 8.14 -4.33
N ASP A 64 17.85 7.21 -4.14
CA ASP A 64 17.83 6.28 -3.01
C ASP A 64 19.20 5.57 -2.92
N PRO A 65 19.87 5.57 -1.74
CA PRO A 65 21.23 5.03 -1.61
C PRO A 65 21.38 3.55 -1.98
N ILE A 66 20.27 2.79 -1.99
CA ILE A 66 20.25 1.36 -2.22
C ILE A 66 19.70 1.03 -3.62
N TYR A 67 18.53 1.56 -3.96
CA TYR A 67 17.81 1.24 -5.20
C TYR A 67 18.04 2.24 -6.33
N ASN A 68 18.62 3.40 -6.05
CA ASN A 68 18.91 4.47 -7.02
C ASN A 68 17.65 5.05 -7.71
N TRP A 69 16.50 5.00 -7.04
CA TRP A 69 15.26 5.65 -7.49
C TRP A 69 15.10 7.03 -6.87
N PRO A 70 14.32 7.96 -7.44
CA PRO A 70 14.08 9.27 -6.84
C PRO A 70 13.45 9.16 -5.45
N ALA A 71 14.14 9.66 -4.42
CA ALA A 71 13.73 9.57 -3.03
C ALA A 71 14.06 10.86 -2.25
N LEU A 72 13.34 11.02 -1.14
CA LEU A 72 13.68 11.96 -0.06
C LEU A 72 14.49 11.18 0.97
N VAL A 73 15.76 11.54 1.12
CA VAL A 73 16.67 10.88 2.07
C VAL A 73 16.63 11.65 3.39
N LEU A 74 16.13 11.02 4.44
CA LEU A 74 15.80 11.65 5.71
C LEU A 74 16.94 11.49 6.71
N THR A 75 18.03 12.24 6.51
CA THR A 75 19.25 12.14 7.32
C THR A 75 19.10 12.64 8.76
N GLU A 76 18.05 13.41 9.04
CA GLU A 76 17.74 13.94 10.38
C GLU A 76 16.87 12.97 11.21
N ALA A 77 16.31 11.93 10.57
CA ALA A 77 15.56 10.89 11.25
C ALA A 77 16.51 9.96 12.05
N GLU A 78 16.04 9.47 13.19
CA GLU A 78 16.80 8.50 13.98
C GLU A 78 16.90 7.18 13.18
N PRO A 79 18.12 6.65 12.97
CA PRO A 79 18.31 5.44 12.18
C PRO A 79 17.79 4.22 12.94
N LEU A 80 17.26 3.25 12.20
CA LEU A 80 16.98 1.93 12.77
C LEU A 80 18.29 1.25 13.22
N PRO A 81 18.24 0.42 14.27
CA PRO A 81 19.34 -0.49 14.56
C PRO A 81 19.68 -1.34 13.34
N GLY A 82 20.97 -1.40 12.99
CA GLY A 82 21.44 -2.13 11.80
C GLY A 82 21.08 -1.46 10.47
N ALA A 83 20.66 -0.20 10.47
CA ALA A 83 20.31 0.52 9.25
C ALA A 83 21.43 0.49 8.20
N LEU A 84 21.09 0.10 6.97
CA LEU A 84 22.00 0.12 5.83
C LEU A 84 22.13 1.52 5.20
N ALA A 85 21.10 2.34 5.35
CA ALA A 85 21.00 3.71 4.86
C ALA A 85 20.00 4.50 5.75
N PRO A 86 19.96 5.85 5.66
CA PRO A 86 18.90 6.64 6.29
C PRO A 86 17.51 6.21 5.83
N TRP A 87 16.48 6.59 6.58
CA TRP A 87 15.10 6.44 6.14
C TRP A 87 14.88 7.16 4.81
N THR A 88 14.04 6.57 3.95
CA THR A 88 13.66 7.17 2.67
C THR A 88 12.15 7.23 2.51
N ALA A 89 11.71 8.15 1.67
CA ALA A 89 10.35 8.21 1.15
C ALA A 89 10.39 8.45 -0.35
N SER A 90 9.43 7.89 -1.10
CA SER A 90 9.39 8.02 -2.56
C SER A 90 9.28 9.48 -3.00
N ALA A 91 10.02 9.88 -4.03
CA ALA A 91 9.90 11.21 -4.65
C ALA A 91 9.48 11.12 -6.13
N PHE A 92 8.72 10.08 -6.48
CA PHE A 92 8.20 9.93 -7.84
C PHE A 92 7.25 11.09 -8.17
N GLN A 93 7.37 11.64 -9.39
CA GLN A 93 6.58 12.78 -9.84
C GLN A 93 5.08 12.51 -9.95
N ARG A 94 4.66 11.24 -9.92
CA ARG A 94 3.26 10.81 -9.88
C ARG A 94 2.61 10.89 -8.50
N ILE A 95 3.38 11.24 -7.46
CA ILE A 95 2.87 11.40 -6.09
C ILE A 95 2.49 12.89 -5.91
N PRO A 96 1.24 13.22 -5.54
CA PRO A 96 0.83 14.60 -5.32
C PRO A 96 1.64 15.23 -4.16
N PRO A 97 2.35 16.35 -4.39
CA PRO A 97 3.34 16.87 -3.45
C PRO A 97 2.72 17.70 -2.30
N GLN A 98 1.43 18.02 -2.38
CA GLN A 98 0.71 18.80 -1.37
C GLN A 98 0.40 18.03 -0.08
N PHE A 99 0.45 16.70 -0.12
CA PHE A 99 0.15 15.87 1.05
C PHE A 99 1.39 15.52 1.86
N PRO A 100 1.22 15.19 3.15
CA PRO A 100 2.29 14.62 3.95
C PRO A 100 2.81 13.29 3.39
N ILE A 101 4.00 12.92 3.84
CA ILE A 101 4.57 11.61 3.51
C ILE A 101 3.75 10.52 4.21
N SER A 102 3.09 9.66 3.42
CA SER A 102 2.28 8.56 3.96
C SER A 102 3.01 7.22 4.04
N ARG A 103 4.20 7.11 3.43
CA ARG A 103 5.03 5.90 3.47
C ARG A 103 6.51 6.23 3.64
N PHE A 104 7.12 5.59 4.65
CA PHE A 104 8.55 5.62 4.91
C PHE A 104 9.14 4.22 4.81
N THR A 105 10.36 4.11 4.32
CA THR A 105 11.08 2.85 4.16
C THR A 105 12.48 2.91 4.73
N ALA A 106 12.91 1.81 5.33
CA ALA A 106 14.28 1.60 5.78
C ALA A 106 14.67 0.13 5.63
N LEU A 107 15.97 -0.12 5.72
CA LEU A 107 16.57 -1.45 5.57
C LEU A 107 17.50 -1.70 6.73
N ALA A 108 17.35 -2.83 7.42
CA ALA A 108 18.19 -3.23 8.53
C ALA A 108 18.87 -4.58 8.25
N TRP A 109 20.15 -4.68 8.60
CA TRP A 109 20.94 -5.90 8.45
C TRP A 109 21.90 -6.07 9.62
N PHE A 110 22.03 -7.31 10.10
CA PHE A 110 22.91 -7.66 11.21
C PHE A 110 23.80 -8.87 10.90
N GLU A 111 23.28 -9.84 10.16
CA GLU A 111 23.98 -11.06 9.77
C GLU A 111 23.41 -11.66 8.48
N ASP A 112 24.10 -12.64 7.90
CA ASP A 112 23.68 -13.34 6.67
C ASP A 112 22.54 -14.36 6.93
N ASP A 113 21.49 -13.94 7.63
CA ASP A 113 20.28 -14.72 7.91
C ASP A 113 19.05 -13.79 7.90
N ALA A 114 18.20 -13.98 6.89
CA ALA A 114 16.98 -13.18 6.70
C ALA A 114 15.99 -13.30 7.86
N HIS A 115 15.88 -14.50 8.44
CA HIS A 115 15.01 -14.75 9.59
C HIS A 115 15.52 -14.04 10.84
N ALA A 116 16.84 -14.11 11.07
CA ALA A 116 17.45 -13.48 12.23
C ALA A 116 17.39 -11.96 12.15
N ASN A 117 17.65 -11.38 10.96
CA ASN A 117 17.54 -9.93 10.76
C ASN A 117 16.12 -9.43 11.04
N LEU A 118 15.09 -10.09 10.49
CA LEU A 118 13.71 -9.69 10.74
C LEU A 118 13.31 -9.82 12.21
N ARG A 119 13.69 -10.93 12.88
CA ARG A 119 13.43 -11.11 14.31
C ARG A 119 14.09 -10.03 15.17
N ARG A 120 15.34 -9.66 14.88
CA ARG A 120 16.04 -8.60 15.62
C ARG A 120 15.35 -7.24 15.49
N VAL A 121 14.86 -6.89 14.29
CA VAL A 121 14.05 -5.69 14.11
C VAL A 121 12.75 -5.80 14.88
N ALA A 122 12.09 -6.96 14.83
CA ALA A 122 10.82 -7.16 15.52
C ALA A 122 10.95 -7.09 17.05
N ASP A 123 12.01 -7.66 17.61
CA ASP A 123 12.33 -7.62 19.03
C ASP A 123 12.59 -6.18 19.48
N ASN A 124 13.22 -5.35 18.64
CA ASN A 124 13.42 -3.93 18.93
C ASN A 124 12.09 -3.17 18.99
N LEU A 125 11.19 -3.42 18.02
CA LEU A 125 9.88 -2.76 17.95
C LEU A 125 8.90 -3.24 19.02
N THR A 126 9.11 -4.44 19.57
CA THR A 126 8.25 -5.05 20.59
C THR A 126 8.13 -4.17 21.84
N ALA A 127 9.19 -3.42 22.18
CA ALA A 127 9.17 -2.51 23.33
C ALA A 127 8.13 -1.38 23.17
N SER A 128 7.91 -0.89 21.94
CA SER A 128 7.01 0.22 21.66
C SER A 128 5.63 -0.22 21.16
N LEU A 129 5.55 -1.33 20.42
CA LEU A 129 4.35 -1.78 19.71
C LEU A 129 3.76 -3.09 20.26
N GLY A 130 4.42 -3.71 21.25
CA GLY A 130 4.05 -5.03 21.76
C GLY A 130 4.50 -6.18 20.84
N PRO A 131 4.28 -7.44 21.24
CA PRO A 131 4.72 -8.60 20.46
C PRO A 131 3.93 -8.73 19.16
N THR A 132 4.58 -9.30 18.13
CA THR A 132 3.93 -9.69 16.87
C THR A 132 4.30 -11.12 16.47
N LEU A 133 3.53 -11.70 15.57
CA LEU A 133 3.82 -13.01 14.99
C LEU A 133 4.74 -12.84 13.78
N VAL A 134 5.89 -13.52 13.83
CA VAL A 134 6.76 -13.70 12.67
C VAL A 134 6.35 -14.98 11.96
N GLY A 135 6.10 -14.90 10.66
CA GLY A 135 5.63 -16.05 9.88
C GLY A 135 6.00 -15.97 8.40
N GLN A 136 5.68 -17.03 7.67
CA GLN A 136 5.93 -17.10 6.24
C GLN A 136 4.69 -16.63 5.45
N ARG A 137 4.90 -15.77 4.45
CA ARG A 137 3.92 -15.41 3.42
C ARG A 137 4.57 -15.63 2.05
N TRP A 138 4.08 -16.62 1.30
CA TRP A 138 4.68 -17.08 0.04
C TRP A 138 6.19 -17.38 0.19
N ASN A 139 7.06 -16.66 -0.53
CA ASN A 139 8.51 -16.74 -0.49
C ASN A 139 9.16 -15.71 0.45
N THR A 140 8.39 -15.11 1.38
CA THR A 140 8.89 -14.08 2.31
C THR A 140 8.61 -14.42 3.76
N VAL A 141 9.46 -13.93 4.65
CA VAL A 141 9.20 -13.86 6.08
C VAL A 141 8.61 -12.48 6.36
N VAL A 142 7.52 -12.44 7.10
CA VAL A 142 6.80 -11.19 7.41
C VAL A 142 6.45 -11.10 8.88
N ALA A 143 6.31 -9.86 9.35
CA ALA A 143 5.69 -9.50 10.62
C ALA A 143 5.10 -8.08 10.47
N ALA A 144 4.03 -7.78 11.19
CA ALA A 144 3.43 -6.45 11.12
C ALA A 144 2.70 -6.06 12.41
N TRP A 145 2.58 -4.76 12.61
CA TRP A 145 1.74 -4.12 13.62
C TRP A 145 0.82 -3.13 12.94
N ARG A 146 -0.41 -3.03 13.43
CA ARG A 146 -1.40 -2.07 12.93
C ARG A 146 -2.08 -1.36 14.07
N SER A 147 -2.33 -0.08 13.90
CA SER A 147 -3.21 0.70 14.78
C SER A 147 -4.04 1.63 13.92
N GLY A 148 -5.34 1.37 13.81
CA GLY A 148 -6.19 2.01 12.80
C GLY A 148 -5.64 1.77 11.39
N LEU A 149 -5.42 2.85 10.63
CA LEU A 149 -4.84 2.79 9.28
C LEU A 149 -3.30 2.80 9.25
N ALA A 150 -2.65 3.12 10.37
CA ALA A 150 -1.19 3.14 10.44
C ALA A 150 -0.66 1.71 10.58
N GLU A 151 0.41 1.39 9.86
CA GLU A 151 1.03 0.06 9.88
C GLU A 151 2.56 0.19 9.92
N VAL A 152 3.21 -0.70 10.69
CA VAL A 152 4.62 -1.01 10.52
C VAL A 152 4.71 -2.45 10.04
N SER A 153 5.29 -2.68 8.86
CA SER A 153 5.49 -4.01 8.31
C SER A 153 6.98 -4.30 8.06
N LEU A 154 7.34 -5.55 8.36
CA LEU A 154 8.65 -6.12 8.17
C LEU A 154 8.57 -7.20 7.10
N THR A 155 9.49 -7.17 6.15
CA THR A 155 9.61 -8.17 5.10
C THR A 155 11.06 -8.56 4.91
N ALA A 156 11.33 -9.86 4.77
CA ALA A 156 12.62 -10.37 4.34
C ALA A 156 12.43 -11.53 3.35
N TRP A 157 13.39 -11.73 2.45
CA TRP A 157 13.35 -12.76 1.40
C TRP A 157 14.47 -13.79 1.64
N PRO A 158 14.23 -14.85 2.42
CA PRO A 158 15.24 -15.88 2.64
C PRO A 158 15.73 -16.46 1.31
N PRO A 159 17.05 -16.50 1.05
CA PRO A 159 17.60 -17.00 -0.21
C PRO A 159 17.14 -18.41 -0.56
N GLU A 160 16.95 -19.27 0.44
CA GLU A 160 16.47 -20.64 0.29
C GLU A 160 15.01 -20.75 -0.19
N TRP A 161 14.25 -19.66 -0.13
CA TRP A 161 12.86 -19.59 -0.60
C TRP A 161 12.72 -18.90 -1.97
N GLN A 162 13.81 -18.34 -2.50
CA GLN A 162 13.79 -17.65 -3.79
C GLN A 162 14.01 -18.60 -4.96
N SER A 163 13.47 -18.24 -6.12
CA SER A 163 13.76 -18.98 -7.35
C SER A 163 15.25 -18.88 -7.71
N GLN A 164 15.81 -19.97 -8.21
CA GLN A 164 17.22 -20.00 -8.60
C GLN A 164 17.47 -19.07 -9.80
N GLY A 165 18.57 -18.32 -9.75
CA GLY A 165 19.01 -17.46 -10.85
C GLY A 165 18.27 -16.12 -10.97
N LEU A 166 17.47 -15.74 -9.97
CA LEU A 166 16.98 -14.36 -9.87
C LEU A 166 18.16 -13.40 -9.73
N GLN A 167 18.22 -12.41 -10.62
CA GLN A 167 19.24 -11.35 -10.58
C GLN A 167 18.60 -10.07 -10.06
N ASN A 168 19.21 -9.49 -9.04
CA ASN A 168 18.83 -8.19 -8.50
C ASN A 168 20.08 -7.28 -8.51
N PRO A 169 20.16 -6.31 -9.43
CA PRO A 169 21.32 -5.42 -9.54
C PRO A 169 21.65 -4.68 -8.23
N SER A 170 20.66 -4.48 -7.36
CA SER A 170 20.88 -3.85 -6.06
C SER A 170 21.65 -4.77 -5.11
N GLU A 171 21.36 -6.08 -5.12
CA GLU A 171 22.09 -7.09 -4.34
C GLU A 171 23.52 -7.31 -4.84
N ASP A 172 23.78 -7.07 -6.13
CA ASP A 172 25.13 -7.10 -6.67
C ASP A 172 25.95 -5.88 -6.20
N ARG A 173 25.31 -4.72 -6.04
CA ARG A 173 25.93 -3.51 -5.47
C ARG A 173 26.16 -3.63 -3.97
N ASP A 174 25.18 -4.16 -3.24
CA ASP A 174 25.26 -4.41 -1.80
C ASP A 174 24.73 -5.82 -1.46
N PRO A 175 25.63 -6.81 -1.31
CA PRO A 175 25.26 -8.20 -1.03
C PRO A 175 24.46 -8.41 0.26
N ARG A 176 24.51 -7.46 1.21
CA ARG A 176 23.76 -7.53 2.47
C ARG A 176 22.24 -7.51 2.23
N LEU A 177 21.79 -6.92 1.12
CA LEU A 177 20.37 -6.84 0.76
C LEU A 177 19.71 -8.21 0.59
N ARG A 178 20.48 -9.25 0.23
CA ARG A 178 19.99 -10.63 0.07
C ARG A 178 19.31 -11.18 1.32
N THR A 179 19.67 -10.65 2.48
CA THR A 179 19.13 -11.09 3.78
C THR A 179 18.63 -9.92 4.63
N ALA A 180 18.64 -8.69 4.11
CA ALA A 180 18.20 -7.52 4.86
C ALA A 180 16.70 -7.61 5.19
N CYS A 181 16.33 -7.04 6.34
CA CYS A 181 14.95 -6.81 6.71
C CYS A 181 14.53 -5.43 6.17
N HIS A 182 13.49 -5.43 5.33
CA HIS A 182 12.82 -4.22 4.88
C HIS A 182 11.79 -3.81 5.92
N VAL A 183 11.83 -2.55 6.30
CA VAL A 183 10.88 -1.93 7.23
C VAL A 183 10.09 -0.89 6.45
N THR A 184 8.77 -1.04 6.42
CA THR A 184 7.86 -0.03 5.89
C THR A 184 7.00 0.51 7.02
N LEU A 185 6.91 1.83 7.14
CA LEU A 185 5.94 2.51 8.00
C LEU A 185 4.96 3.25 7.10
N THR A 186 3.67 2.95 7.23
CA THR A 186 2.59 3.73 6.62
C THR A 186 1.86 4.52 7.70
N THR A 187 1.58 5.79 7.44
CA THR A 187 0.94 6.68 8.41
C THR A 187 -0.57 6.52 8.46
N GLY A 188 -1.16 5.91 7.43
CA GLY A 188 -2.61 5.83 7.26
C GLY A 188 -3.25 7.18 6.94
N PHE A 189 -2.47 8.17 6.49
CA PHE A 189 -2.99 9.49 6.13
C PHE A 189 -4.07 9.39 5.04
N SER A 190 -5.25 9.92 5.35
CA SER A 190 -6.38 10.12 4.45
C SER A 190 -6.98 11.51 4.70
N LEU A 191 -7.72 12.03 3.73
CA LEU A 191 -8.42 13.30 3.90
C LEU A 191 -9.73 13.09 4.68
N PRO A 192 -10.11 13.98 5.60
CA PRO A 192 -11.43 13.93 6.20
C PRO A 192 -12.51 14.23 5.15
N LEU A 193 -13.72 13.74 5.37
CA LEU A 193 -14.88 14.12 4.56
C LEU A 193 -15.27 15.57 4.85
N SER A 194 -15.36 16.39 3.80
CA SER A 194 -16.08 17.66 3.88
C SER A 194 -17.58 17.43 4.12
N ALA A 195 -18.30 18.48 4.54
CA ALA A 195 -19.75 18.39 4.74
C ALA A 195 -20.49 17.93 3.48
N ARG A 196 -20.03 18.36 2.29
CA ARG A 196 -20.61 17.98 1.01
C ARG A 196 -20.31 16.53 0.64
N GLU A 197 -19.07 16.07 0.85
CA GLU A 197 -18.70 14.68 0.58
C GLU A 197 -19.43 13.73 1.53
N ARG A 198 -19.64 14.12 2.79
CA ARG A 198 -20.45 13.37 3.74
C ARG A 198 -21.90 13.19 3.24
N GLU A 199 -22.50 14.24 2.70
CA GLU A 199 -23.83 14.18 2.08
C GLU A 199 -23.84 13.22 0.87
N TRP A 200 -22.83 13.30 0.00
CA TRP A 200 -22.71 12.40 -1.14
C TRP A 200 -22.55 10.93 -0.74
N VAL A 201 -21.71 10.65 0.26
CA VAL A 201 -21.49 9.29 0.78
C VAL A 201 -22.77 8.74 1.42
N THR A 202 -23.44 9.53 2.25
CA THR A 202 -24.66 9.07 2.94
C THR A 202 -25.83 8.85 1.99
N SER A 203 -26.00 9.72 1.01
CA SER A 203 -27.03 9.64 -0.03
C SER A 203 -26.70 8.71 -1.20
N SER A 204 -25.52 8.09 -1.20
CA SER A 204 -25.05 7.28 -2.33
C SER A 204 -26.00 6.12 -2.61
N VAL A 205 -26.36 5.94 -3.87
CA VAL A 205 -27.14 4.81 -4.35
C VAL A 205 -26.17 3.81 -5.00
N PRO A 206 -26.00 2.60 -4.44
CA PRO A 206 -25.20 1.56 -5.07
C PRO A 206 -25.74 1.25 -6.46
N LEU A 207 -24.84 1.13 -7.43
CA LEU A 207 -25.18 0.66 -8.76
C LEU A 207 -25.36 -0.86 -8.70
N ALA A 208 -26.46 -1.34 -9.30
CA ALA A 208 -26.68 -2.76 -9.46
C ALA A 208 -25.86 -3.26 -10.66
N PHE A 209 -25.18 -4.39 -10.49
CA PHE A 209 -24.41 -5.02 -11.55
C PHE A 209 -24.91 -6.46 -11.75
N GLU A 210 -25.03 -6.89 -13.00
CA GLU A 210 -25.35 -8.29 -13.33
C GLU A 210 -24.06 -9.14 -13.31
N GLY A 211 -24.13 -10.35 -12.74
CA GLY A 211 -23.03 -11.32 -12.75
C GLY A 211 -22.01 -11.16 -11.62
N ASP A 212 -20.86 -11.83 -11.74
CA ASP A 212 -19.73 -11.78 -10.80
C ASP A 212 -18.89 -10.49 -11.00
N VAL A 213 -19.57 -9.33 -11.14
CA VAL A 213 -18.93 -8.01 -11.12
C VAL A 213 -18.41 -7.79 -9.71
N GLY A 214 -17.12 -8.06 -9.54
CA GLY A 214 -16.55 -8.46 -8.28
C GLY A 214 -16.14 -7.27 -7.45
N THR A 215 -17.10 -6.60 -6.81
CA THR A 215 -16.78 -5.96 -5.53
C THR A 215 -16.45 -6.99 -4.45
N ALA A 216 -16.80 -8.26 -4.66
CA ALA A 216 -16.39 -9.41 -3.84
C ALA A 216 -14.87 -9.54 -3.63
N ARG A 217 -14.03 -9.02 -4.54
CA ARG A 217 -12.57 -8.94 -4.35
C ARG A 217 -12.10 -7.61 -3.75
N MET A 218 -12.96 -6.61 -3.67
CA MET A 218 -12.63 -5.36 -2.97
C MET A 218 -12.50 -5.67 -1.47
N ALA A 219 -11.45 -5.13 -0.85
CA ALA A 219 -11.23 -5.30 0.57
C ALA A 219 -12.24 -4.46 1.38
N GLN A 220 -12.03 -4.35 2.68
CA GLN A 220 -12.88 -3.56 3.57
C GLN A 220 -12.27 -2.15 3.71
N ALA A 221 -13.08 -1.12 3.50
CA ALA A 221 -12.65 0.26 3.62
C ALA A 221 -12.27 0.56 5.06
N GLY A 222 -11.25 1.39 5.25
CA GLY A 222 -10.76 1.72 6.59
C GLY A 222 -9.89 0.62 7.21
N ARG A 223 -9.44 -0.37 6.42
CA ARG A 223 -8.59 -1.46 6.92
C ARG A 223 -7.11 -1.30 6.56
N LEU A 224 -6.81 -0.68 5.43
CA LEU A 224 -5.45 -0.54 4.89
C LEU A 224 -5.06 0.93 4.82
N ALA A 225 -3.76 1.23 4.81
CA ALA A 225 -3.30 2.58 4.54
C ALA A 225 -3.51 2.93 3.04
N PRO A 226 -3.92 4.15 2.69
CA PRO A 226 -4.05 4.58 1.30
C PRO A 226 -2.71 4.58 0.56
N GLY A 227 -2.74 4.33 -0.75
CA GLY A 227 -1.56 4.49 -1.61
C GLY A 227 -1.13 5.96 -1.73
N GLU A 228 0.18 6.23 -1.87
CA GLU A 228 0.70 7.60 -2.02
C GLU A 228 0.13 8.33 -3.26
N THR A 229 -0.24 7.57 -4.30
CA THR A 229 -0.83 8.10 -5.54
C THR A 229 -2.34 8.26 -5.45
N GLU A 230 -2.97 7.88 -4.35
CA GLU A 230 -4.44 7.83 -4.20
C GLU A 230 -5.01 8.97 -3.35
N LEU A 231 -4.13 9.72 -2.69
CA LEU A 231 -4.45 10.63 -1.59
C LEU A 231 -5.43 11.77 -1.95
N GLU A 232 -5.56 12.14 -3.23
CA GLU A 232 -6.47 13.22 -3.65
C GLU A 232 -7.94 12.83 -3.48
N TYR A 233 -8.27 11.54 -3.62
CA TYR A 233 -9.66 11.05 -3.63
C TYR A 233 -9.99 10.09 -2.49
N VAL A 234 -8.98 9.58 -1.78
CA VAL A 234 -9.22 8.75 -0.59
C VAL A 234 -9.69 9.61 0.58
N ARG A 235 -10.71 9.13 1.28
CA ARG A 235 -11.28 9.75 2.46
C ARG A 235 -11.23 8.81 3.66
N ASP A 236 -11.19 9.37 4.85
CA ASP A 236 -11.51 8.62 6.07
C ASP A 236 -12.99 8.17 5.98
N PRO A 237 -13.26 6.85 6.03
CA PRO A 237 -14.62 6.33 5.98
C PRO A 237 -15.50 6.74 7.17
N GLU A 238 -14.88 7.14 8.30
CA GLU A 238 -15.58 7.29 9.59
C GLU A 238 -16.40 6.02 9.89
N ASP A 239 -17.62 6.15 10.42
CA ASP A 239 -18.59 5.07 10.63
C ASP A 239 -19.65 5.00 9.51
N LEU A 240 -19.48 5.76 8.42
CA LEU A 240 -20.53 6.02 7.42
C LEU A 240 -20.71 4.89 6.41
N VAL A 241 -19.76 3.96 6.31
CA VAL A 241 -19.71 2.98 5.21
C VAL A 241 -19.76 1.52 5.66
N ASP A 242 -19.99 1.26 6.95
CA ASP A 242 -20.04 -0.09 7.52
C ASP A 242 -21.11 -0.98 6.87
N ASP A 243 -22.24 -0.39 6.47
CA ASP A 243 -23.38 -1.07 5.85
C ASP A 243 -23.26 -1.21 4.32
N ARG A 244 -22.25 -0.58 3.70
CA ARG A 244 -22.09 -0.44 2.25
C ARG A 244 -20.68 -0.77 1.77
N GLN A 245 -19.98 -1.61 2.53
CA GLN A 245 -18.70 -2.19 2.12
C GLN A 245 -18.84 -2.87 0.75
N ARG A 246 -17.80 -2.77 -0.09
CA ARG A 246 -17.76 -3.38 -1.42
C ARG A 246 -18.88 -2.87 -2.33
N THR A 247 -19.06 -1.55 -2.37
CA THR A 247 -20.04 -0.91 -3.24
C THR A 247 -19.37 0.10 -4.17
N LEU A 248 -19.98 0.26 -5.33
CA LEU A 248 -19.70 1.32 -6.30
C LEU A 248 -21.05 2.01 -6.54
N GLY A 249 -21.11 3.32 -6.34
CA GLY A 249 -22.37 4.05 -6.34
C GLY A 249 -22.19 5.50 -6.80
N LEU A 250 -23.29 6.15 -7.11
CA LEU A 250 -23.33 7.59 -7.33
C LEU A 250 -24.02 8.26 -6.15
N SER A 251 -23.62 9.49 -5.81
CA SER A 251 -24.43 10.34 -4.93
C SER A 251 -25.84 10.51 -5.52
N ALA A 252 -26.83 10.79 -4.67
CA ALA A 252 -28.23 10.88 -5.12
C ALA A 252 -28.47 11.96 -6.18
N ASP A 253 -27.66 13.03 -6.17
CA ASP A 253 -27.68 14.10 -7.16
C ASP A 253 -26.80 13.82 -8.40
N GLY A 254 -26.05 12.71 -8.42
CA GLY A 254 -25.16 12.33 -9.51
C GLY A 254 -23.87 13.16 -9.61
N GLU A 255 -23.56 13.98 -8.61
CA GLU A 255 -22.40 14.87 -8.61
C GLU A 255 -21.09 14.21 -8.12
N ALA A 256 -21.15 13.00 -7.58
CA ALA A 256 -19.96 12.26 -7.18
C ALA A 256 -20.08 10.74 -7.42
N LEU A 257 -18.95 10.13 -7.78
CA LEU A 257 -18.74 8.69 -7.79
C LEU A 257 -18.14 8.26 -6.44
N ILE A 258 -18.79 7.29 -5.81
CA ILE A 258 -18.42 6.75 -4.50
C ILE A 258 -17.99 5.30 -4.66
N VAL A 259 -16.79 4.98 -4.20
CA VAL A 259 -16.26 3.62 -4.20
C VAL A 259 -15.90 3.25 -2.78
N VAL A 260 -16.52 2.19 -2.27
CA VAL A 260 -16.21 1.62 -0.97
C VAL A 260 -15.50 0.29 -1.21
N SER A 261 -14.18 0.35 -1.35
CA SER A 261 -13.28 -0.76 -1.62
C SER A 261 -12.42 -1.10 -0.39
N ASP A 262 -11.15 -1.40 -0.59
CA ASP A 262 -10.10 -1.29 0.43
C ASP A 262 -9.96 0.11 1.05
N GLN A 263 -10.43 1.15 0.36
CA GLN A 263 -10.53 2.53 0.83
C GLN A 263 -11.92 3.10 0.53
N LEU A 264 -12.26 4.23 1.14
CA LEU A 264 -13.35 5.07 0.65
C LEU A 264 -12.78 6.07 -0.37
N PHE A 265 -13.16 5.94 -1.63
CA PHE A 265 -12.91 6.96 -2.65
C PHE A 265 -14.15 7.80 -2.87
N VAL A 266 -13.97 9.12 -2.85
CA VAL A 266 -15.00 10.10 -3.21
C VAL A 266 -14.46 10.94 -4.35
N MET A 267 -15.01 10.76 -5.54
CA MET A 267 -14.58 11.44 -6.75
C MET A 267 -15.68 12.37 -7.24
N PRO A 268 -15.50 13.71 -7.15
CA PRO A 268 -16.41 14.65 -7.79
C PRO A 268 -16.52 14.34 -9.28
N ARG A 269 -17.73 14.37 -9.82
CA ARG A 269 -17.99 14.13 -11.24
C ARG A 269 -17.16 15.05 -12.14
N THR A 270 -16.96 16.30 -11.73
CA THR A 270 -16.17 17.31 -12.45
C THR A 270 -14.70 16.96 -12.58
N ASP A 271 -14.20 16.09 -11.72
CA ASP A 271 -12.79 15.71 -11.69
C ASP A 271 -12.54 14.43 -12.50
N ILE A 272 -13.59 13.69 -12.88
CA ILE A 272 -13.50 12.47 -13.68
C ILE A 272 -13.34 12.85 -15.16
N LEU A 273 -12.17 12.57 -15.71
CA LEU A 273 -11.80 12.90 -17.09
C LEU A 273 -12.33 11.86 -18.08
N LEU A 274 -12.13 10.58 -17.75
CA LEU A 274 -12.63 9.44 -18.52
C LEU A 274 -12.71 8.19 -17.65
N LEU A 275 -13.42 7.18 -18.17
CA LEU A 275 -13.39 5.82 -17.66
C LEU A 275 -12.58 4.93 -18.62
N GLU A 276 -11.78 4.03 -18.08
CA GLU A 276 -11.04 3.04 -18.87
C GLU A 276 -11.46 1.63 -18.49
N VAL A 277 -11.79 0.82 -19.50
CA VAL A 277 -11.97 -0.63 -19.38
C VAL A 277 -10.73 -1.33 -19.93
N ILE A 278 -9.92 -1.90 -19.05
CA ILE A 278 -8.75 -2.71 -19.41
C ILE A 278 -9.20 -4.16 -19.59
N ARG A 279 -8.91 -4.74 -20.75
CA ARG A 279 -9.29 -6.11 -21.11
C ARG A 279 -8.08 -7.03 -21.25
N MET A 280 -8.06 -8.11 -20.48
CA MET A 280 -6.95 -9.04 -20.39
C MET A 280 -7.38 -10.45 -20.79
N THR A 281 -6.70 -11.03 -21.78
CA THR A 281 -6.86 -12.44 -22.14
C THR A 281 -6.04 -13.33 -21.22
N PRO A 282 -6.50 -14.54 -20.89
CA PRO A 282 -5.75 -15.48 -20.05
C PRO A 282 -4.37 -15.78 -20.64
N ALA A 283 -3.34 -15.75 -19.79
CA ALA A 283 -1.99 -16.20 -20.13
C ALA A 283 -1.30 -16.85 -18.93
N LYS A 284 -0.75 -16.08 -17.97
CA LYS A 284 -0.27 -16.64 -16.70
C LYS A 284 -1.34 -16.69 -15.61
N GLY A 285 -2.24 -15.72 -15.62
CA GLY A 285 -3.43 -15.70 -14.76
C GLY A 285 -4.72 -15.96 -15.54
N GLY A 286 -5.84 -15.80 -14.84
CA GLY A 286 -7.17 -16.07 -15.37
C GLY A 286 -7.66 -15.07 -16.40
N GLY A 287 -6.93 -13.97 -16.65
CA GLY A 287 -7.43 -12.85 -17.45
C GLY A 287 -8.60 -12.13 -16.78
N GLY A 288 -9.38 -11.40 -17.59
CA GLY A 288 -10.57 -10.68 -17.16
C GLY A 288 -10.58 -9.24 -17.62
N SER A 289 -11.41 -8.42 -16.99
CA SER A 289 -11.46 -6.98 -17.25
C SER A 289 -11.49 -6.18 -15.96
N SER A 290 -10.95 -4.97 -15.99
CA SER A 290 -11.00 -4.01 -14.89
C SER A 290 -11.46 -2.65 -15.38
N LEU A 291 -12.24 -1.97 -14.55
CA LEU A 291 -12.76 -0.64 -14.78
C LEU A 291 -12.05 0.35 -13.87
N HIS A 292 -11.55 1.45 -14.45
CA HIS A 292 -10.85 2.51 -13.76
C HIS A 292 -11.46 3.88 -14.08
N ALA A 293 -11.46 4.77 -13.10
CA ALA A 293 -11.69 6.20 -13.32
C ALA A 293 -10.35 6.91 -13.43
N HIS A 294 -10.20 7.77 -14.43
CA HIS A 294 -9.07 8.68 -14.54
C HIS A 294 -9.51 10.06 -14.11
N CYS A 295 -8.95 10.55 -13.02
CA CYS A 295 -9.33 11.80 -12.40
C CYS A 295 -8.21 12.86 -12.53
N CYS A 296 -8.57 14.13 -12.43
CA CYS A 296 -7.63 15.24 -12.32
C CYS A 296 -6.60 14.96 -11.21
N THR A 297 -5.37 15.46 -11.38
CA THR A 297 -4.33 15.31 -10.35
C THR A 297 -3.45 16.54 -10.27
N HIS A 298 -2.94 16.83 -9.08
CA HIS A 298 -1.90 17.82 -8.86
C HIS A 298 -0.48 17.23 -8.93
N ALA A 299 -0.34 15.92 -9.19
CA ALA A 299 0.96 15.30 -9.41
C ALA A 299 1.61 15.82 -10.71
N THR A 300 2.83 16.35 -10.63
CA THR A 300 3.48 17.04 -11.76
C THR A 300 3.93 16.11 -12.90
N GLY A 301 4.04 14.81 -12.63
CA GLY A 301 4.50 13.80 -13.59
C GLY A 301 3.41 12.84 -14.05
N ALA A 302 2.14 13.18 -13.86
CA ALA A 302 1.01 12.40 -14.33
C ALA A 302 -0.06 13.34 -14.89
N ASP A 303 -0.64 12.98 -16.04
CA ASP A 303 -1.75 13.74 -16.63
C ASP A 303 -3.06 13.52 -15.88
N ASN A 304 -3.17 12.38 -15.19
CA ASN A 304 -4.33 11.98 -14.40
C ASN A 304 -3.92 10.97 -13.32
N GLN A 305 -4.79 10.79 -12.34
CA GLN A 305 -4.74 9.72 -11.36
C GLN A 305 -5.73 8.62 -11.77
N SER A 306 -5.28 7.36 -11.80
CA SER A 306 -6.16 6.21 -12.05
C SER A 306 -6.65 5.62 -10.71
N VAL A 307 -7.96 5.39 -10.60
CA VAL A 307 -8.63 4.77 -9.45
C VAL A 307 -9.37 3.52 -9.91
N PHE A 308 -9.05 2.37 -9.32
CA PHE A 308 -9.72 1.11 -9.59
C PHE A 308 -11.16 1.13 -9.05
N LEU A 309 -12.13 0.83 -9.91
CA LEU A 309 -13.55 0.82 -9.57
C LEU A 309 -14.11 -0.58 -9.35
N ALA A 310 -13.84 -1.48 -10.30
CA ALA A 310 -14.40 -2.83 -10.33
C ALA A 310 -13.62 -3.76 -11.28
N GLN A 311 -13.87 -5.06 -11.19
CA GLN A 311 -13.34 -6.05 -12.14
C GLN A 311 -14.30 -7.20 -12.39
N HIS A 312 -14.05 -7.94 -13.47
CA HIS A 312 -14.77 -9.15 -13.86
C HIS A 312 -13.80 -10.21 -14.39
N SER A 313 -14.16 -11.49 -14.26
CA SER A 313 -13.36 -12.62 -14.78
C SER A 313 -13.44 -12.77 -16.30
N ASP A 314 -14.53 -12.32 -16.90
CA ASP A 314 -14.70 -12.18 -18.35
C ASP A 314 -13.94 -10.96 -18.89
N PRO A 315 -13.08 -11.11 -19.92
CA PRO A 315 -12.43 -10.02 -20.62
C PRO A 315 -13.34 -8.90 -21.15
N ASP A 316 -14.62 -9.16 -21.38
CA ASP A 316 -15.58 -8.14 -21.82
C ASP A 316 -16.57 -7.72 -20.72
N GLY A 317 -16.52 -8.36 -19.55
CA GLY A 317 -17.52 -8.22 -18.48
C GLY A 317 -17.68 -6.81 -17.92
N MET A 318 -16.65 -5.96 -17.99
CA MET A 318 -16.71 -4.56 -17.53
C MET A 318 -17.18 -3.57 -18.61
N THR A 319 -17.34 -3.98 -19.86
CA THR A 319 -17.61 -3.05 -20.97
C THR A 319 -18.97 -2.36 -20.84
N ALA A 320 -20.04 -3.12 -20.59
CA ALA A 320 -21.40 -2.58 -20.47
C ALA A 320 -21.52 -1.64 -19.27
N LEU A 321 -20.94 -2.04 -18.13
CA LEU A 321 -20.88 -1.19 -16.94
C LEU A 321 -20.10 0.10 -17.19
N GLY A 322 -18.92 0.01 -17.82
CA GLY A 322 -18.13 1.19 -18.16
C GLY A 322 -18.91 2.18 -19.02
N GLN A 323 -19.62 1.68 -20.04
CA GLN A 323 -20.46 2.48 -20.93
C GLN A 323 -21.63 3.14 -20.18
N GLU A 324 -22.39 2.37 -19.40
CA GLU A 324 -23.51 2.89 -18.61
C GLU A 324 -23.05 3.96 -17.61
N LEU A 325 -21.94 3.71 -16.92
CA LEU A 325 -21.39 4.67 -15.96
C LEU A 325 -20.89 5.93 -16.67
N GLY A 326 -20.27 5.78 -17.84
CA GLY A 326 -19.84 6.90 -18.69
C GLY A 326 -21.01 7.79 -19.12
N GLU A 327 -22.14 7.20 -19.51
CA GLU A 327 -23.37 7.93 -19.83
C GLU A 327 -23.91 8.71 -18.63
N ARG A 328 -23.96 8.08 -17.45
CA ARG A 328 -24.44 8.72 -16.21
C ARG A 328 -23.54 9.87 -15.76
N LEU A 329 -22.23 9.69 -15.85
CA LEU A 329 -21.23 10.70 -15.52
C LEU A 329 -21.04 11.74 -16.64
N GLY A 330 -21.55 11.48 -17.85
CA GLY A 330 -21.33 12.32 -19.02
C GLY A 330 -19.85 12.46 -19.40
N CYS A 331 -19.08 11.39 -19.24
CA CYS A 331 -17.65 11.36 -19.57
C CYS A 331 -17.35 10.31 -20.66
N LEU A 332 -16.15 10.39 -21.25
CA LEU A 332 -15.71 9.44 -22.26
C LEU A 332 -15.39 8.08 -21.63
N VAL A 333 -15.61 7.01 -22.40
CA VAL A 333 -15.26 5.64 -21.99
C VAL A 333 -14.32 5.07 -23.04
N GLU A 334 -13.11 4.72 -22.61
CA GLU A 334 -12.13 4.03 -23.43
C GLU A 334 -12.16 2.54 -23.12
N VAL A 335 -12.29 1.71 -24.16
CA VAL A 335 -12.24 0.26 -24.02
C VAL A 335 -10.98 -0.22 -24.70
N SER A 336 -10.04 -0.71 -23.88
CA SER A 336 -8.71 -1.09 -24.34
C SER A 336 -8.78 -2.23 -25.37
N ARG A 337 -7.71 -2.41 -26.16
CA ARG A 337 -7.53 -3.68 -26.88
C ARG A 337 -7.30 -4.82 -25.89
N TYR A 338 -7.43 -6.06 -26.32
CA TYR A 338 -7.06 -7.20 -25.49
C TYR A 338 -5.54 -7.27 -25.31
N TYR A 339 -5.10 -7.47 -24.07
CA TYR A 339 -3.70 -7.73 -23.72
C TYR A 339 -3.57 -9.10 -23.04
N PRO A 340 -2.48 -9.86 -23.24
CA PRO A 340 -2.23 -11.08 -22.47
C PRO A 340 -1.91 -10.76 -21.00
N ASP A 341 -2.42 -11.59 -20.09
CA ASP A 341 -2.13 -11.51 -18.65
C ASP A 341 -0.67 -11.94 -18.32
N CYS A 342 0.17 -10.96 -17.99
CA CYS A 342 1.64 -11.03 -17.98
C CYS A 342 2.25 -11.93 -16.89
#